data_AF-J4W4P9-F1
#
_entry.id   AF-J4W4P9-F1
#
_cell.length_a   1.000
_cell.length_b   1.000
_cell.length_c   1.000
_cell.angle_alpha   90.00
_cell.angle_beta   90.00
_cell.angle_gamma   90.00
#
_symmetry.space_group_name_H-M   'P 1'
#
loop_
_entity.id
_entity.type
_entity.pdbx_description
1 polymer ?
#
loop_
_entity_poly.entity_id
_entity_poly.type
_entity_poly.pdbx_seq_one_letter_code
_entity_poly.pdbx_strand_id
1 'polypeptide(L)'
;MTTKHSSLFINWLKKEVAPALGCTEPVAISFTAAYAAKHLDTACQNISGFISANLYKNAMGVTIPGTSVSGVALAAAIGAFGGDADKGLKTLEGITERHVELAHELIADGQVNISVKDTPDFIHLDLTLTGGEKSCRVVVKGTHTNIVELYINGEAQVLADKQSTVTQQETLATFSLAEAFDFISEVEYADIAFILEAARLNS
;
A
#
# COMPACT_ATOMS: atom_id res chain seq x y z
N MET A 1 -30.27 16.54 -16.84
CA MET A 1 -29.87 16.48 -15.41
C MET A 1 -30.05 17.80 -14.65
N THR A 2 -30.24 17.79 -13.32
CA THR A 2 -30.03 19.02 -12.52
C THR A 2 -28.53 19.21 -12.27
N THR A 3 -28.04 20.45 -12.42
CA THR A 3 -26.62 20.84 -12.30
C THR A 3 -25.95 20.36 -11.00
N LYS A 4 -26.76 20.08 -9.97
CA LYS A 4 -26.34 19.59 -8.66
C LYS A 4 -25.81 18.15 -8.71
N HIS A 5 -26.41 17.25 -9.49
CA HIS A 5 -25.93 15.85 -9.60
C HIS A 5 -24.64 15.74 -10.41
N SER A 6 -24.50 16.49 -11.51
CA SER A 6 -23.24 16.51 -12.28
C SER A 6 -22.05 16.98 -11.43
N SER A 7 -22.25 18.00 -10.58
CA SER A 7 -21.21 18.47 -9.65
C SER A 7 -20.85 17.43 -8.57
N LEU A 8 -21.80 16.62 -8.13
CA LEU A 8 -21.58 15.55 -7.15
C LEU A 8 -20.64 14.48 -7.73
N PHE A 9 -20.96 13.96 -8.93
CA PHE A 9 -20.16 12.92 -9.56
C PHE A 9 -18.75 13.38 -9.92
N ILE A 10 -18.58 14.60 -10.45
CA ILE A 10 -17.26 15.14 -10.78
C ILE A 10 -16.40 15.29 -9.53
N ASN A 11 -16.95 15.85 -8.44
CA ASN A 11 -16.21 16.01 -7.19
C ASN A 11 -15.84 14.66 -6.57
N TRP A 12 -16.74 13.68 -6.66
CA TRP A 12 -16.46 12.32 -6.23
C TRP A 12 -15.36 11.67 -7.06
N LEU A 13 -15.43 11.73 -8.39
CA LEU A 13 -14.39 11.19 -9.27
C LEU A 13 -13.04 11.89 -9.05
N LYS A 14 -13.00 13.20 -8.82
CA LYS A 14 -11.75 13.91 -8.49
C LYS A 14 -11.14 13.44 -7.16
N LYS A 15 -11.98 13.01 -6.21
CA LYS A 15 -11.55 12.47 -4.92
C LYS A 15 -11.07 11.02 -5.05
N GLU A 16 -11.81 10.16 -5.74
CA GLU A 16 -11.53 8.72 -5.83
C GLU A 16 -10.49 8.38 -6.92
N VAL A 17 -10.45 9.15 -8.01
CA VAL A 17 -9.44 9.03 -9.08
C VAL A 17 -8.27 9.96 -8.80
N ALA A 18 -7.82 9.99 -7.54
CA ALA A 18 -6.63 10.72 -7.15
C ALA A 18 -5.37 9.99 -7.66
N PRO A 19 -4.31 10.72 -8.07
CA PRO A 19 -3.03 10.15 -8.43
C PRO A 19 -2.46 9.24 -7.33
N ALA A 20 -2.49 7.93 -7.55
CA ALA A 20 -1.76 6.95 -6.77
C ALA A 20 -0.80 6.20 -7.69
N LEU A 21 0.38 5.87 -7.17
CA LEU A 21 1.34 4.99 -7.83
C LEU A 21 0.82 3.55 -7.69
N GLY A 22 0.06 3.06 -8.67
CA GLY A 22 -0.37 1.66 -8.74
C GLY A 22 -1.31 1.20 -7.62
N CYS A 23 -1.47 -0.12 -7.50
CA CYS A 23 -2.28 -0.72 -6.46
C CYS A 23 -1.65 -0.50 -5.08
N THR A 24 -2.50 -0.18 -4.11
CA THR A 24 -2.09 0.21 -2.75
C THR A 24 -1.63 -0.97 -1.90
N GLU A 25 -1.96 -2.21 -2.28
CA GLU A 25 -1.61 -3.41 -1.53
C GLU A 25 -0.11 -3.78 -1.61
N PRO A 26 0.56 -3.83 -2.79
CA PRO A 26 2.01 -3.94 -2.86
C PRO A 26 2.73 -2.81 -2.11
N VAL A 27 2.17 -1.59 -2.14
CA VAL A 27 2.71 -0.44 -1.40
C VAL A 27 2.62 -0.67 0.11
N ALA A 28 1.50 -1.19 0.63
CA ALA A 28 1.36 -1.46 2.07
C ALA A 28 2.35 -2.52 2.58
N ILE A 29 2.59 -3.57 1.78
CA ILE A 29 3.62 -4.57 2.08
C ILE A 29 5.00 -3.92 2.14
N SER A 30 5.33 -3.13 1.12
CA SER A 30 6.61 -2.44 1.02
C SER A 30 6.80 -1.43 2.16
N PHE A 31 5.77 -0.65 2.50
CA PHE A 31 5.75 0.29 3.60
C PHE A 31 6.01 -0.40 4.94
N THR A 32 5.33 -1.52 5.18
CA THR A 32 5.49 -2.28 6.43
C THR A 32 6.93 -2.78 6.57
N ALA A 33 7.50 -3.32 5.50
CA ALA A 33 8.89 -3.79 5.49
C ALA A 33 9.91 -2.64 5.59
N ALA A 34 9.68 -1.51 4.90
CA ALA A 34 10.52 -0.32 5.00
C ALA A 34 10.51 0.26 6.42
N TYR A 35 9.35 0.29 7.07
CA TYR A 35 9.24 0.77 8.45
C TYR A 35 9.99 -0.15 9.41
N ALA A 36 9.89 -1.48 9.23
CA ALA A 36 10.67 -2.43 10.00
C ALA A 36 12.18 -2.27 9.76
N ALA A 37 12.61 -2.07 8.51
CA ALA A 37 14.02 -1.89 8.14
C ALA A 37 14.59 -0.60 8.73
N LYS A 38 13.82 0.50 8.72
CA LYS A 38 14.20 1.78 9.34
C LYS A 38 14.50 1.65 10.84
N HIS A 39 13.81 0.73 11.52
CA HIS A 39 13.97 0.48 12.96
C HIS A 39 14.84 -0.75 13.28
N LEU A 40 15.37 -1.42 12.26
CA LEU A 40 16.34 -2.48 12.41
C LEU A 40 17.75 -1.86 12.38
N ASP A 41 18.47 -1.93 13.49
CA ASP A 41 19.82 -1.36 13.63
C ASP A 41 20.90 -2.07 12.77
N THR A 42 20.52 -2.97 11.88
CA THR A 42 21.41 -3.79 11.06
C THR A 42 20.80 -3.99 9.67
N ALA A 43 21.62 -4.44 8.71
CA ALA A 43 21.09 -4.83 7.41
C ALA A 43 20.10 -5.99 7.53
N CYS A 44 18.98 -5.89 6.81
CA CYS A 44 17.99 -6.96 6.75
C CYS A 44 18.59 -8.22 6.11
N GLN A 45 18.47 -9.36 6.80
CA GLN A 45 18.91 -10.68 6.35
C GLN A 45 17.76 -11.67 6.22
N ASN A 46 16.61 -11.42 6.86
CA ASN A 46 15.43 -12.26 6.76
C ASN A 46 14.15 -11.44 6.93
N ILE A 47 13.09 -11.84 6.24
CA ILE A 47 11.74 -11.29 6.35
C ILE A 47 10.80 -12.47 6.60
N SER A 48 10.02 -12.41 7.68
CA SER A 48 9.01 -13.43 7.99
C SER A 48 7.71 -12.82 8.49
N GLY A 49 6.62 -13.57 8.41
CA GLY A 49 5.36 -13.15 9.01
C GLY A 49 4.13 -13.61 8.25
N PHE A 50 3.08 -12.80 8.28
CA PHE A 50 1.87 -13.07 7.53
C PHE A 50 1.17 -11.80 7.04
N ILE A 51 0.31 -11.99 6.03
CA ILE A 51 -0.64 -10.99 5.58
C ILE A 51 -2.05 -11.58 5.48
N SER A 52 -3.08 -10.73 5.53
CA SER A 52 -4.47 -11.13 5.34
C SER A 52 -4.70 -11.73 3.94
N ALA A 53 -5.62 -12.69 3.83
CA ALA A 53 -6.01 -13.28 2.55
C ALA A 53 -6.52 -12.24 1.54
N ASN A 54 -7.24 -11.22 2.01
CA ASN A 54 -7.73 -10.12 1.18
C ASN A 54 -6.59 -9.24 0.64
N LEU A 55 -5.57 -8.97 1.43
CA LEU A 55 -4.41 -8.22 0.97
C LEU A 55 -3.56 -9.06 0.01
N TYR A 56 -3.36 -10.35 0.31
CA TYR A 56 -2.60 -11.26 -0.54
C TYR A 56 -3.17 -11.35 -1.96
N LYS A 57 -4.48 -11.59 -2.11
CA LYS A 57 -5.12 -11.73 -3.44
C LYS A 57 -5.01 -10.45 -4.27
N ASN A 58 -5.02 -9.28 -3.62
CA ASN A 58 -4.93 -7.98 -4.30
C ASN A 58 -3.48 -7.57 -4.60
N ALA A 59 -2.50 -8.10 -3.86
CA ALA A 59 -1.08 -7.79 -4.08
C ALA A 59 -0.37 -8.76 -5.03
N MET A 60 -0.72 -10.04 -5.00
CA MET A 60 0.10 -11.09 -5.63
C MET A 60 0.23 -10.93 -7.16
N GLY A 61 -0.85 -10.51 -7.83
CA GLY A 61 -0.90 -10.43 -9.30
C GLY A 61 -0.56 -9.06 -9.88
N VAL A 62 -0.21 -8.08 -9.05
CA VAL A 62 -0.03 -6.69 -9.49
C VAL A 62 1.45 -6.32 -9.51
N THR A 63 1.85 -5.61 -10.55
CA THR A 63 3.16 -4.97 -10.66
C THR A 63 3.43 -4.04 -9.47
N ILE A 64 4.61 -4.17 -8.89
CA ILE A 64 5.09 -3.33 -7.80
C ILE A 64 5.46 -1.95 -8.38
N PRO A 65 4.88 -0.85 -7.90
CA PRO A 65 5.10 0.48 -8.46
C PRO A 65 6.57 0.86 -8.58
N GLY A 66 6.94 1.46 -9.72
CA GLY A 66 8.33 1.83 -10.02
C GLY A 66 9.22 0.66 -10.44
N THR A 67 8.66 -0.53 -10.68
CA THR A 67 9.41 -1.73 -11.11
C THR A 67 8.63 -2.50 -12.20
N SER A 68 9.25 -3.53 -12.77
CA SER A 68 8.61 -4.46 -13.70
C SER A 68 8.21 -5.81 -13.07
N VAL A 69 8.31 -5.93 -11.75
CA VAL A 69 8.15 -7.20 -11.03
C VAL A 69 6.89 -7.20 -10.16
N SER A 70 6.39 -8.38 -9.82
CA SER A 70 5.19 -8.57 -9.00
C SER A 70 5.40 -9.66 -7.95
N GLY A 71 4.54 -9.66 -6.92
CA GLY A 71 4.52 -10.70 -5.89
C GLY A 71 4.83 -10.19 -4.49
N VAL A 72 4.21 -10.82 -3.50
CA VAL A 72 4.25 -10.41 -2.09
C VAL A 72 5.66 -10.42 -1.51
N ALA A 73 6.43 -11.47 -1.78
CA ALA A 73 7.80 -11.60 -1.29
C ALA A 73 8.71 -10.50 -1.86
N LEU A 74 8.57 -10.20 -3.16
CA LEU A 74 9.31 -9.12 -3.82
C LEU A 74 8.92 -7.75 -3.28
N ALA A 75 7.62 -7.48 -3.08
CA ALA A 75 7.17 -6.22 -2.50
C ALA A 75 7.79 -5.99 -1.10
N ALA A 76 7.79 -7.02 -0.25
CA ALA A 76 8.39 -6.91 1.08
C ALA A 76 9.90 -6.68 1.01
N ALA A 77 10.62 -7.44 0.19
CA ALA A 77 12.07 -7.32 0.07
C ALA A 77 12.51 -5.99 -0.56
N ILE A 78 11.82 -5.52 -1.61
CA ILE A 78 12.08 -4.20 -2.22
C ILE A 78 11.83 -3.09 -1.21
N GLY A 79 10.73 -3.18 -0.45
CA GLY A 79 10.44 -2.26 0.65
C GLY A 79 11.54 -2.23 1.71
N ALA A 80 12.03 -3.40 2.13
CA ALA A 80 13.10 -3.51 3.13
C ALA A 80 14.43 -2.89 2.67
N PHE A 81 14.78 -3.00 1.40
CA PHE A 81 16.07 -2.51 0.89
C PHE A 81 16.05 -1.07 0.39
N GLY A 82 14.94 -0.60 -0.18
CA GLY A 82 14.87 0.68 -0.86
C GLY A 82 13.68 1.55 -0.53
N GLY A 83 12.72 1.05 0.24
CA GLY A 83 11.52 1.80 0.60
C GLY A 83 11.81 2.91 1.62
N ASP A 84 11.15 4.05 1.45
CA ASP A 84 11.18 5.15 2.42
C ASP A 84 9.87 5.20 3.22
N ALA A 85 9.92 4.69 4.45
CA ALA A 85 8.75 4.59 5.31
C ALA A 85 8.16 5.96 5.69
N ASP A 86 8.93 7.04 5.65
CA ASP A 86 8.43 8.38 5.99
C ASP A 86 7.52 8.95 4.90
N LYS A 87 7.57 8.37 3.69
CA LYS A 87 6.72 8.76 2.55
C LYS A 87 5.35 8.06 2.55
N GLY A 88 5.07 7.15 3.48
CA GLY A 88 3.77 6.47 3.56
C GLY A 88 3.40 5.74 2.27
N LEU A 89 2.29 6.12 1.62
CA LEU A 89 1.85 5.54 0.33
C LEU A 89 2.81 5.81 -0.84
N LYS A 90 3.80 6.68 -0.65
CA LYS A 90 4.88 6.96 -1.60
C LYS A 90 6.18 6.25 -1.24
N THR A 91 6.12 5.21 -0.40
CA THR A 91 7.30 4.43 0.05
C THR A 91 8.21 3.99 -1.09
N LEU A 92 7.65 3.67 -2.26
CA LEU A 92 8.40 3.18 -3.42
C LEU A 92 8.93 4.31 -4.34
N GLU A 93 8.74 5.58 -3.99
CA GLU A 93 9.34 6.69 -4.74
C GLU A 93 10.86 6.67 -4.60
N GLY A 94 11.56 6.36 -5.70
CA GLY A 94 13.03 6.30 -5.76
C GLY A 94 13.60 4.88 -5.75
N ILE A 95 12.77 3.84 -5.90
CA ILE A 95 13.26 2.48 -6.11
C ILE A 95 14.13 2.40 -7.36
N THR A 96 15.21 1.62 -7.27
CA THR A 96 16.21 1.41 -8.31
C THR A 96 16.29 -0.06 -8.68
N GLU A 97 16.86 -0.39 -9.83
CA GLU A 97 17.12 -1.78 -10.24
C GLU A 97 17.97 -2.53 -9.20
N ARG A 98 18.90 -1.85 -8.53
CA ARG A 98 19.73 -2.47 -7.48
C ARG A 98 18.89 -2.97 -6.29
N HIS A 99 17.83 -2.25 -5.91
CA HIS A 99 16.94 -2.72 -4.83
C HIS A 99 16.17 -3.99 -5.27
N VAL A 100 15.81 -4.08 -6.55
CA VAL A 100 15.13 -5.25 -7.13
C VAL A 100 16.07 -6.45 -7.18
N GLU A 101 17.33 -6.25 -7.57
CA GLU A 101 18.37 -7.29 -7.54
C GLU A 101 18.58 -7.87 -6.13
N LEU A 102 18.78 -7.00 -5.13
CA LEU A 102 18.92 -7.41 -3.72
C LEU A 102 17.70 -8.19 -3.22
N ALA A 103 16.50 -7.76 -3.63
CA ALA A 103 15.27 -8.46 -3.29
C ALA A 103 15.21 -9.87 -3.90
N HIS A 104 15.63 -10.03 -5.16
CA HIS A 104 15.73 -11.35 -5.79
C HIS A 104 16.75 -12.26 -5.10
N GLU A 105 17.93 -11.74 -4.75
CA GLU A 105 18.96 -12.47 -4.01
C GLU A 105 18.40 -12.99 -2.67
N LEU A 106 17.78 -12.12 -1.88
CA LEU A 106 17.19 -12.49 -0.58
C LEU A 106 16.12 -13.59 -0.69
N ILE A 107 15.29 -13.53 -1.74
CA ILE A 107 14.25 -14.54 -2.00
C ILE A 107 14.86 -15.86 -2.47
N ALA A 108 15.85 -15.81 -3.36
CA ALA A 108 16.55 -16.99 -3.86
C ALA A 108 17.25 -17.76 -2.72
N ASP A 109 17.76 -17.03 -1.72
CA ASP A 109 18.37 -17.59 -0.51
C ASP A 109 17.34 -18.13 0.52
N GLY A 110 16.05 -18.09 0.19
CA GLY A 110 14.97 -18.60 1.05
C GLY A 110 14.71 -17.75 2.29
N GLN A 111 15.17 -16.49 2.30
CA GLN A 111 15.11 -15.61 3.47
C GLN A 111 13.82 -14.77 3.55
N VAL A 112 12.85 -15.01 2.67
CA VAL A 112 11.54 -14.32 2.70
C VAL A 112 10.42 -15.35 2.84
N ASN A 113 9.79 -15.40 4.01
CA ASN A 113 8.75 -16.37 4.36
C ASN A 113 7.49 -15.66 4.88
N ILE A 114 6.59 -15.27 3.97
CA ILE A 114 5.34 -14.58 4.28
C ILE A 114 4.16 -15.52 4.01
N SER A 115 3.45 -15.88 5.08
CA SER A 115 2.28 -16.75 5.00
C SER A 115 0.98 -15.95 4.79
N VAL A 116 -0.06 -16.64 4.35
CA VAL A 116 -1.41 -16.06 4.25
C VAL A 116 -2.22 -16.52 5.45
N LYS A 117 -2.91 -15.59 6.12
CA LYS A 117 -3.87 -15.92 7.18
C LYS A 117 -5.23 -15.33 6.87
N ASP A 118 -6.27 -16.04 7.30
CA ASP A 118 -7.61 -15.47 7.36
C ASP A 118 -7.71 -14.58 8.60
N THR A 119 -8.14 -13.33 8.41
CA THR A 119 -8.16 -12.30 9.45
C THR A 119 -9.44 -11.49 9.33
N PRO A 120 -10.00 -10.98 10.44
CA PRO A 120 -11.21 -10.15 10.38
C PRO A 120 -10.97 -8.82 9.64
N ASP A 121 -9.76 -8.27 9.72
CA ASP A 121 -9.39 -7.05 9.02
C ASP A 121 -9.09 -7.31 7.54
N PHE A 122 -9.58 -6.43 6.66
CA PHE A 122 -9.27 -6.49 5.23
C PHE A 122 -7.78 -6.28 4.98
N ILE A 123 -7.19 -5.28 5.64
CA ILE A 123 -5.75 -5.00 5.65
C ILE A 123 -5.19 -5.44 6.99
N HIS A 124 -4.36 -6.47 6.97
CA HIS A 124 -3.56 -6.91 8.11
C HIS A 124 -2.22 -7.38 7.59
N LEU A 125 -1.14 -6.71 8.01
CA LEU A 125 0.22 -7.16 7.81
C LEU A 125 0.90 -7.30 9.16
N ASP A 126 1.63 -8.38 9.33
CA ASP A 126 2.47 -8.63 10.49
C ASP A 126 3.79 -9.16 9.96
N LEU A 127 4.78 -8.28 9.83
CA LEU A 127 6.08 -8.60 9.27
C LEU A 127 7.16 -8.40 10.32
N THR A 128 8.08 -9.35 10.38
CA THR A 128 9.28 -9.30 11.20
C THR A 128 10.50 -9.37 10.30
N LEU A 129 11.34 -8.34 10.39
CA LEU A 129 12.67 -8.31 9.78
C LEU A 129 13.72 -8.68 10.82
N THR A 130 14.73 -9.44 10.43
CA THR A 130 15.88 -9.74 11.30
C THR A 130 17.20 -9.53 10.58
N GLY A 131 18.24 -9.27 11.38
CA GLY A 131 19.63 -9.21 10.94
C GLY A 131 20.56 -9.47 12.12
N GLY A 132 21.39 -10.51 12.01
CA GLY A 132 22.12 -11.06 13.17
C GLY A 132 21.17 -11.42 14.32
N GLU A 133 21.43 -10.89 15.50
CA GLU A 133 20.59 -11.08 16.71
C GLU A 133 19.49 -10.02 16.86
N LYS A 134 19.39 -9.06 15.93
CA LYS A 134 18.43 -7.96 15.99
C LYS A 134 17.17 -8.30 15.22
N SER A 135 16.04 -7.78 15.71
CA SER A 135 14.74 -7.96 15.07
C SER A 135 13.88 -6.72 15.18
N CYS A 136 13.03 -6.50 14.18
CA CYS A 136 11.97 -5.49 14.22
C CYS A 136 10.69 -6.10 13.64
N ARG A 137 9.62 -6.11 14.44
CA ARG A 137 8.27 -6.56 14.04
C ARG A 137 7.34 -5.36 13.94
N VAL A 138 6.61 -5.25 12.84
CA VAL A 138 5.66 -4.18 12.56
C VAL A 138 4.32 -4.79 12.19
N VAL A 139 3.26 -4.29 12.80
CA VAL A 139 1.88 -4.67 12.48
C VAL A 139 1.13 -3.48 11.92
N VAL A 140 0.55 -3.65 10.73
CA VAL A 140 -0.31 -2.68 10.05
C VAL A 140 -1.72 -3.25 9.94
N LYS A 141 -2.73 -2.48 10.38
CA LYS A 141 -4.15 -2.89 10.34
C LYS A 141 -5.08 -1.77 9.90
N GLY A 142 -6.19 -2.15 9.25
CA GLY A 142 -7.29 -1.24 8.90
C GLY A 142 -7.02 -0.42 7.64
N THR A 143 -5.94 0.35 7.59
CA THR A 143 -5.51 1.09 6.39
C THR A 143 -4.08 0.72 5.98
N HIS A 144 -3.71 1.01 4.74
CA HIS A 144 -2.45 0.62 4.10
C HIS A 144 -1.17 1.09 4.82
N THR A 145 -1.25 2.11 5.69
CA THR A 145 -0.09 2.68 6.41
C THR A 145 -0.33 2.87 7.91
N ASN A 146 -1.41 2.32 8.46
CA ASN A 146 -1.75 2.47 9.87
C ASN A 146 -1.04 1.41 10.73
N ILE A 147 0.08 1.82 11.31
CA ILE A 147 0.87 0.97 12.21
C ILE A 147 0.18 0.94 13.57
N VAL A 148 -0.12 -0.27 14.04
CA VAL A 148 -0.82 -0.50 15.31
C VAL A 148 0.07 -1.14 16.36
N GLU A 149 1.13 -1.84 15.95
CA GLU A 149 2.11 -2.43 16.86
C GLU A 149 3.52 -2.31 16.25
N LEU A 150 4.50 -2.01 17.09
CA LEU A 150 5.92 -2.00 16.76
C LEU A 150 6.68 -2.68 17.90
N TYR A 151 7.54 -3.64 17.56
CA TYR A 151 8.45 -4.29 18.49
C TYR A 151 9.87 -4.22 17.96
N ILE A 152 10.81 -3.74 18.78
CA ILE A 152 12.24 -3.71 18.47
C ILE A 152 12.92 -4.67 19.45
N ASN A 153 13.61 -5.69 18.93
CA ASN A 153 14.24 -6.75 19.71
C ASN A 153 13.28 -7.41 20.73
N GLY A 154 12.00 -7.56 20.35
CA GLY A 154 10.94 -8.13 21.20
C GLY A 154 10.31 -7.15 22.20
N GLU A 155 10.81 -5.93 22.31
CA GLU A 155 10.26 -4.91 23.21
C GLU A 155 9.24 -4.03 22.48
N ALA A 156 8.02 -3.98 23.02
CA ALA A 156 6.95 -3.14 22.48
C ALA A 156 7.31 -1.66 22.58
N GLN A 157 7.17 -0.94 21.48
CA GLN A 157 7.44 0.49 21.41
C GLN A 157 6.15 1.29 21.53
N VAL A 158 6.22 2.44 22.19
CA VAL A 158 5.11 3.40 22.22
C VAL A 158 5.04 4.07 20.86
N LEU A 159 3.96 3.80 20.13
CA LEU A 159 3.63 4.56 18.94
C LEU A 159 3.12 5.92 19.40
N ALA A 160 3.69 7.01 18.86
CA ALA A 160 3.05 8.31 19.01
C ALA A 160 1.63 8.18 18.46
N ASP A 161 0.64 8.72 19.19
CA ASP A 161 -0.72 8.86 18.69
C ASP A 161 -0.67 9.70 17.42
N LYS A 162 -0.47 9.05 16.27
CA LYS A 162 -0.92 9.59 15.01
C LYS A 162 -2.41 9.58 15.20
N GLN A 163 -2.99 10.76 15.41
CA GLN A 163 -4.41 10.96 15.15
C GLN A 163 -4.63 10.27 13.82
N SER A 164 -5.30 9.12 13.87
CA SER A 164 -5.76 8.48 12.67
C SER A 164 -6.56 9.57 12.01
N THR A 165 -6.02 10.18 10.97
CA THR A 165 -6.85 10.72 9.91
C THR A 165 -7.45 9.47 9.27
N VAL A 166 -8.37 8.83 10.01
CA VAL A 166 -9.62 8.40 9.44
C VAL A 166 -10.10 9.68 8.78
N THR A 167 -9.67 9.88 7.54
CA THR A 167 -10.41 10.72 6.65
C THR A 167 -11.75 10.02 6.70
N GLN A 168 -12.70 10.56 7.47
CA GLN A 168 -14.07 10.13 7.38
C GLN A 168 -14.30 10.16 5.88
N GLN A 169 -14.44 8.98 5.28
CA GLN A 169 -14.92 8.90 3.92
C GLN A 169 -16.28 9.55 4.03
N GLU A 170 -16.35 10.84 3.69
CA GLU A 170 -17.61 11.53 3.55
C GLU A 170 -18.44 10.63 2.66
N THR A 171 -19.47 10.06 3.26
CA THR A 171 -20.31 9.09 2.58
C THR A 171 -20.88 9.82 1.39
N LEU A 172 -20.54 9.35 0.20
CA LEU A 172 -21.07 9.92 -1.01
C LEU A 172 -22.59 9.94 -0.89
N ALA A 173 -23.22 11.08 -1.23
CA ALA A 173 -24.67 11.14 -1.23
C ALA A 173 -25.20 10.03 -2.15
N THR A 174 -26.16 9.26 -1.65
CA THR A 174 -26.74 8.14 -2.40
C THR A 174 -27.33 8.66 -3.71
N PHE A 175 -27.00 7.98 -4.81
CA PHE A 175 -27.57 8.20 -6.13
C PHE A 175 -28.07 6.84 -6.68
N SER A 176 -28.98 6.90 -7.64
CA SER A 176 -29.54 5.76 -8.34
C SER A 176 -28.69 5.35 -9.56
N LEU A 177 -28.80 4.09 -9.98
CA LEU A 177 -28.13 3.62 -11.20
C LEU A 177 -28.52 4.44 -12.44
N ALA A 178 -29.77 4.92 -12.49
CA ALA A 178 -30.23 5.81 -13.56
C ALA A 178 -29.48 7.15 -13.56
N GLU A 179 -29.32 7.78 -12.40
CA GLU A 179 -28.54 9.04 -12.29
C GLU A 179 -27.07 8.85 -12.69
N ALA A 180 -26.47 7.71 -12.35
CA ALA A 180 -25.11 7.39 -12.81
C ALA A 180 -25.04 7.16 -14.32
N PHE A 181 -26.01 6.45 -14.88
CA PHE A 181 -26.09 6.19 -16.32
C PHE A 181 -26.29 7.48 -17.12
N ASP A 182 -27.20 8.33 -16.68
CA ASP A 182 -27.43 9.63 -17.29
C ASP A 182 -26.13 10.46 -17.22
N PHE A 183 -25.38 10.38 -16.11
CA PHE A 183 -24.17 11.19 -15.91
C PHE A 183 -23.09 10.80 -16.91
N ILE A 184 -22.79 9.49 -17.01
CA ILE A 184 -21.78 9.01 -17.97
C ILE A 184 -22.20 9.22 -19.43
N SER A 185 -23.50 9.38 -19.69
CA SER A 185 -24.05 9.62 -21.03
C SER A 185 -24.07 11.09 -21.43
N GLU A 186 -24.16 12.01 -20.47
CA GLU A 186 -24.31 13.46 -20.70
C GLU A 186 -23.06 14.28 -20.34
N VAL A 187 -22.09 13.73 -19.59
CA VAL A 187 -20.93 14.50 -19.11
C VAL A 187 -20.01 14.94 -20.25
N GLU A 188 -19.60 16.21 -20.21
CA GLU A 188 -18.63 16.76 -21.15
C GLU A 188 -17.24 16.16 -20.89
N TYR A 189 -16.55 15.74 -21.97
CA TYR A 189 -15.21 15.16 -21.88
C TYR A 189 -14.23 16.04 -21.08
N ALA A 190 -14.30 17.36 -21.27
CA ALA A 190 -13.43 18.31 -20.58
C ALA A 190 -13.53 18.22 -19.05
N ASP A 191 -14.70 17.87 -18.51
CA ASP A 191 -14.94 17.78 -17.07
C ASP A 191 -14.37 16.51 -16.45
N ILE A 192 -14.12 15.46 -17.24
CA ILE A 192 -13.59 14.16 -16.81
C ILE A 192 -12.18 13.86 -17.37
N ALA A 193 -11.61 14.75 -18.20
CA ALA A 193 -10.30 14.56 -18.82
C ALA A 193 -9.17 14.33 -17.80
N PHE A 194 -9.33 14.83 -16.56
CA PHE A 194 -8.37 14.61 -15.46
C PHE A 194 -8.12 13.13 -15.14
N ILE A 195 -9.07 12.23 -15.44
CA ILE A 195 -8.95 10.78 -15.22
C ILE A 195 -7.78 10.20 -16.01
N LEU A 196 -7.47 10.76 -17.18
CA LEU A 196 -6.38 10.28 -18.03
C LEU A 196 -4.99 10.45 -17.38
N GLU A 197 -4.83 11.37 -16.44
CA GLU A 197 -3.57 11.51 -15.70
C GLU A 197 -3.32 10.30 -14.79
N ALA A 198 -4.38 9.74 -14.19
CA ALA A 198 -4.27 8.49 -13.45
C ALA A 198 -3.88 7.33 -14.37
N ALA A 199 -4.40 7.27 -15.60
CA ALA A 199 -3.98 6.25 -16.57
C ALA A 199 -2.50 6.37 -16.94
N ARG A 200 -1.99 7.59 -17.16
CA ARG A 200 -0.57 7.85 -17.46
C ARG A 200 0.38 7.46 -16.33
N LEU A 201 -0.06 7.60 -15.08
CA LEU A 201 0.73 7.23 -13.90
C LEU A 201 0.74 5.72 -13.63
N ASN A 202 -0.23 4.98 -14.18
CA ASN A 202 -0.41 3.54 -13.98
C ASN A 202 -0.06 2.69 -15.22
N SER A 203 0.46 3.32 -16.29
CA SER A 203 0.88 2.67 -17.53
C SER A 203 2.35 2.28 -17.54
#